data_AF-A0A1F7I388-F1
#
_entry.id   AF-A0A1F7I388-F1
#
_cell.length_a   1.000
_cell.length_b   1.000
_cell.length_c   1.000
_cell.angle_alpha   90.00
_cell.angle_beta   90.00
_cell.angle_gamma   90.00
#
_symmetry.space_group_name_H-M   'P 1'
#
loop_
_entity.id
_entity.type
_entity.pdbx_description
1 polymer ?
#
loop_
_entity_poly.entity_id
_entity_poly.type
_entity_poly.pdbx_seq_one_letter_code
_entity_poly.pdbx_strand_id
1 'polypeptide(L)'
;MHCPNCHNILTQVQLGNVHVDHCNNCGATLLEPNVINRITLNDAERLAMMKETDSISGTEKISPRDGSVFVRLQSDSIPQHITLLHSTSTGEVFAFAEDLVEFKRAQGSKIDYYKTWRIPLPALQQVLVLGMIMFITASLAYVSTVLQQPTQQSIQAQELCQGGIEQIQVKEDHLISCLTAVPLTCTIQARCAGKINNIDTNSAKTTHFGTIPSACSEARFICFDKERSVESTWTPLK
;
A
#
# COMPACT_ATOMS: atom_id res chain seq x y z
N MET A 1 -7.53 -24.73 -33.21
CA MET A 1 -8.58 -23.73 -32.91
C MET A 1 -9.04 -23.10 -34.22
N HIS A 2 -10.27 -22.58 -34.29
CA HIS A 2 -10.80 -21.92 -35.49
C HIS A 2 -10.74 -20.40 -35.36
N CYS A 3 -10.52 -19.73 -36.49
CA CYS A 3 -10.46 -18.28 -36.56
C CYS A 3 -11.85 -17.69 -36.30
N PRO A 4 -11.99 -16.76 -35.32
CA PRO A 4 -13.27 -16.11 -35.04
C PRO A 4 -13.88 -15.34 -36.21
N ASN A 5 -13.05 -14.97 -37.21
CA ASN A 5 -13.50 -14.19 -38.35
C ASN A 5 -13.98 -15.05 -39.53
N CYS A 6 -13.18 -16.01 -39.98
CA CYS A 6 -13.47 -16.80 -41.18
C CYS A 6 -13.65 -18.30 -40.92
N HIS A 7 -13.59 -18.75 -39.67
CA HIS A 7 -13.70 -20.15 -39.24
C HIS A 7 -12.63 -21.10 -39.82
N ASN A 8 -11.64 -20.61 -40.55
CA ASN A 8 -10.48 -21.40 -40.94
C ASN A 8 -9.59 -21.74 -39.74
N ILE A 9 -8.75 -22.76 -39.89
CA ILE A 9 -7.87 -23.23 -38.82
C ILE A 9 -6.84 -22.14 -38.47
N LEU A 10 -6.65 -21.90 -37.18
CA LEU A 10 -5.54 -21.11 -36.66
C LEU A 10 -4.27 -21.97 -36.61
N THR A 11 -3.18 -21.40 -37.11
CA THR A 11 -1.85 -22.00 -37.13
C THR A 11 -0.94 -21.25 -36.16
N GLN A 12 -0.08 -21.98 -35.45
CA GLN A 12 0.84 -21.36 -34.50
C GLN A 12 2.08 -20.86 -35.26
N VAL A 13 2.37 -19.56 -35.17
CA VAL A 13 3.52 -18.91 -35.82
C VAL A 13 4.51 -18.43 -34.76
N GLN A 14 5.80 -18.76 -34.93
CA GLN A 14 6.87 -18.27 -34.06
C GLN A 14 7.41 -16.92 -34.53
N LEU A 15 7.40 -15.93 -33.65
CA LEU A 15 7.93 -14.58 -33.87
C LEU A 15 9.00 -14.28 -32.82
N GLY A 16 10.27 -14.54 -33.15
CA GLY A 16 11.38 -14.39 -32.22
C GLY A 16 11.24 -15.32 -31.01
N ASN A 17 10.84 -14.75 -29.87
CA ASN A 17 10.66 -15.46 -28.59
C ASN A 17 9.18 -15.64 -28.19
N VAL A 18 8.22 -15.27 -29.05
CA VAL A 18 6.79 -15.40 -28.76
C VAL A 18 6.09 -16.23 -29.82
N HIS A 19 5.10 -17.01 -29.39
CA HIS A 19 4.19 -17.74 -30.26
C HIS A 19 2.88 -16.96 -30.40
N VAL A 20 2.29 -16.97 -31.60
CA VAL A 20 0.96 -16.39 -31.84
C VAL A 20 0.10 -17.36 -32.64
N ASP A 21 -1.21 -17.31 -32.43
CA ASP A 21 -2.19 -18.09 -33.20
C ASP A 21 -2.66 -17.23 -34.39
N HIS A 22 -2.33 -17.63 -35.62
CA HIS A 22 -2.56 -16.83 -36.83
C HIS A 22 -3.40 -17.57 -37.87
N CYS A 23 -4.30 -16.85 -38.55
CA CYS A 23 -5.10 -17.40 -39.63
C CYS A 23 -4.54 -16.97 -41.00
N ASN A 24 -3.96 -17.91 -41.75
CA ASN A 24 -3.44 -17.64 -43.10
C ASN A 24 -4.53 -17.20 -44.08
N ASN A 25 -5.79 -17.62 -43.89
CA ASN A 25 -6.85 -17.27 -44.83
C ASN A 25 -7.22 -15.79 -44.79
N CYS A 26 -7.47 -15.21 -43.60
CA CYS A 26 -7.92 -13.82 -43.45
C CYS A 26 -6.87 -12.89 -42.83
N GLY A 27 -5.69 -13.43 -42.49
CA GLY A 27 -4.59 -12.71 -41.85
C GLY A 27 -4.84 -12.27 -40.40
N ALA A 28 -5.98 -12.65 -39.81
CA ALA A 28 -6.27 -12.29 -38.43
C ALA A 28 -5.38 -13.05 -37.46
N THR A 29 -4.97 -12.37 -36.39
CA THR A 29 -4.06 -12.91 -35.39
C THR A 29 -4.70 -12.84 -34.01
N LEU A 30 -4.61 -13.95 -33.29
CA LEU A 30 -4.99 -14.09 -31.90
C LEU A 30 -3.71 -14.11 -31.05
N LEU A 31 -3.63 -13.16 -30.12
CA LEU A 31 -2.47 -12.92 -29.28
C LEU A 31 -2.85 -13.15 -27.82
N GLU A 32 -2.01 -13.89 -27.11
CA GLU A 32 -2.15 -14.04 -25.66
C GLU A 32 -1.94 -12.69 -24.94
N PRO A 33 -2.40 -12.56 -23.68
CA PRO A 33 -2.25 -11.33 -22.91
C PRO A 33 -0.81 -10.82 -22.92
N ASN A 34 -0.64 -9.53 -23.17
CA ASN A 34 0.66 -8.84 -23.28
C ASN A 34 1.54 -9.23 -24.48
N VAL A 35 1.23 -10.27 -25.25
CA VAL A 35 2.03 -10.66 -26.43
C VAL A 35 1.98 -9.59 -27.52
N ILE A 36 0.84 -8.90 -27.66
CA ILE A 36 0.70 -7.78 -28.58
C ILE A 36 1.74 -6.68 -28.34
N ASN A 37 2.25 -6.49 -27.13
CA ASN A 37 3.28 -5.49 -26.83
C ASN A 37 4.71 -5.99 -27.11
N ARG A 38 4.91 -7.28 -27.37
CA ARG A 38 6.22 -7.90 -27.59
C ARG A 38 6.57 -8.11 -29.07
N ILE A 39 5.58 -8.15 -29.94
CA ILE A 39 5.77 -8.24 -31.39
C ILE A 39 6.20 -6.89 -31.98
N THR A 40 7.07 -6.94 -32.99
CA THR A 40 7.57 -5.76 -33.71
C THR A 40 6.67 -5.36 -34.88
N LEU A 41 6.94 -4.22 -35.51
CA LEU A 41 6.26 -3.83 -36.75
C LEU A 41 6.55 -4.83 -37.89
N ASN A 42 7.80 -5.27 -38.02
CA ASN A 42 8.20 -6.25 -39.03
C ASN A 42 7.48 -7.61 -38.82
N ASP A 43 7.26 -8.00 -37.56
CA ASP A 43 6.46 -9.20 -37.24
C ASP A 43 5.01 -9.05 -37.71
N ALA A 44 4.40 -7.89 -37.46
CA ALA A 44 3.04 -7.61 -37.91
C ALA A 44 2.93 -7.58 -39.44
N GLU A 45 3.89 -6.97 -40.13
CA GLU A 45 3.96 -6.94 -41.60
C GLU A 45 4.12 -8.36 -42.16
N ARG A 46 4.97 -9.19 -41.54
CA ARG A 46 5.13 -10.59 -41.93
C ARG A 46 3.83 -11.39 -41.78
N LEU A 47 3.11 -11.22 -40.67
CA LEU A 47 1.81 -11.86 -40.46
C LEU A 47 0.76 -11.36 -41.48
N ALA A 48 0.75 -10.06 -41.79
CA ALA A 48 -0.20 -9.51 -42.76
C ALA A 48 0.04 -10.05 -44.18
N MET A 49 1.30 -10.32 -44.56
CA MET A 49 1.65 -10.93 -45.85
C MET A 49 1.25 -12.41 -45.95
N MET A 50 0.96 -13.08 -44.83
CA MET A 50 0.49 -14.47 -44.83
C MET A 50 -1.01 -14.59 -45.17
N LYS A 51 -1.73 -13.46 -45.31
CA LYS A 51 -3.14 -13.41 -45.69
C LYS A 51 -3.35 -13.83 -47.15
N GLU A 52 -4.23 -14.81 -47.36
CA GLU A 52 -4.64 -15.26 -48.69
C GLU A 52 -5.86 -14.50 -49.24
N THR A 53 -6.77 -14.05 -48.38
CA THR A 53 -8.04 -13.43 -48.77
C THR A 53 -8.47 -12.28 -47.85
N ASP A 54 -9.22 -11.33 -48.38
CA ASP A 54 -9.81 -10.21 -47.64
C ASP A 54 -11.18 -10.55 -47.03
N SER A 55 -11.32 -11.75 -46.45
CA SER A 55 -12.59 -12.14 -45.84
C SER A 55 -12.80 -11.41 -44.52
N ILE A 56 -13.85 -10.58 -44.43
CA ILE A 56 -14.30 -9.94 -43.19
C ILE A 56 -15.74 -10.39 -42.92
N SER A 57 -15.95 -11.05 -41.77
CA SER A 57 -17.30 -11.34 -41.29
C SER A 57 -17.83 -10.17 -40.46
N GLY A 58 -19.07 -9.77 -40.69
CA GLY A 58 -19.76 -8.76 -39.87
C GLY A 58 -20.34 -9.29 -38.55
N THR A 59 -20.20 -10.60 -38.27
CA THR A 59 -20.74 -11.20 -37.04
C THR A 59 -19.93 -10.82 -35.80
N GLU A 60 -20.52 -10.96 -34.62
CA GLU A 60 -19.77 -10.91 -33.37
C GLU A 60 -18.65 -11.95 -33.39
N LYS A 61 -17.50 -11.58 -32.83
CA LYS A 61 -16.31 -12.43 -32.77
C LYS A 61 -16.26 -13.05 -31.39
N ILE A 62 -16.04 -14.35 -31.34
CA ILE A 62 -16.04 -15.13 -30.10
C ILE A 62 -14.65 -15.73 -29.89
N SER A 63 -14.17 -15.73 -28.64
CA SER A 63 -12.93 -16.38 -28.28
C SER A 63 -12.97 -17.87 -28.59
N PRO A 64 -11.97 -18.42 -29.28
CA PRO A 64 -11.88 -19.85 -29.52
C PRO A 64 -11.39 -20.62 -28.28
N ARG A 65 -10.95 -19.93 -27.21
CA ARG A 65 -10.43 -20.54 -25.98
C ARG A 65 -11.50 -20.76 -24.93
N ASP A 66 -12.34 -19.75 -24.69
CA ASP A 66 -13.33 -19.78 -23.61
C ASP A 66 -14.78 -19.47 -24.06
N GLY A 67 -14.99 -19.14 -25.34
CA GLY A 67 -16.32 -18.81 -25.87
C GLY A 67 -16.85 -17.43 -25.45
N SER A 68 -16.02 -16.58 -24.83
CA SER A 68 -16.40 -15.21 -24.49
C SER A 68 -16.50 -14.32 -25.73
N VAL A 69 -17.38 -13.31 -25.69
CA VAL A 69 -17.50 -12.34 -26.78
C VAL A 69 -16.33 -11.36 -26.74
N PHE A 70 -15.68 -11.17 -27.89
CA PHE A 70 -14.66 -10.16 -28.05
C PHE A 70 -15.26 -8.76 -28.05
N VAL A 71 -14.71 -7.88 -27.23
CA VAL A 71 -15.13 -6.47 -27.15
C VAL A 71 -14.03 -5.55 -27.66
N ARG A 72 -14.42 -4.43 -28.29
CA ARG A 72 -13.46 -3.47 -28.82
C ARG A 72 -12.59 -2.90 -27.70
N LEU A 73 -11.28 -2.98 -27.86
CA LEU A 73 -10.32 -2.37 -26.96
C LEU A 73 -10.28 -0.85 -27.22
N GLN A 74 -10.73 -0.07 -26.24
CA GLN A 74 -10.72 1.39 -26.30
C GLN A 74 -9.62 1.95 -25.40
N SER A 75 -8.74 2.75 -25.96
CA SER A 75 -7.70 3.47 -25.23
C SER A 75 -7.27 4.69 -26.02
N ASP A 76 -6.92 5.79 -25.33
CA ASP A 76 -6.36 6.99 -25.95
C ASP A 76 -5.06 6.70 -26.74
N SER A 77 -4.43 5.55 -26.48
CA SER A 77 -3.23 5.12 -27.19
C SER A 77 -3.52 4.32 -28.47
N ILE A 78 -4.79 4.06 -28.80
CA ILE A 78 -5.21 3.32 -30.00
C ILE A 78 -5.96 4.30 -30.92
N PRO A 79 -5.46 4.58 -32.14
CA PRO A 79 -6.18 5.39 -33.13
C PRO A 79 -7.61 4.89 -33.39
N GLN A 80 -8.56 5.81 -33.58
CA GLN A 80 -9.99 5.45 -33.72
C GLN A 80 -10.35 4.63 -34.96
N HIS A 81 -9.52 4.64 -36.00
CA HIS A 81 -9.72 3.82 -37.19
C HIS A 81 -9.29 2.36 -36.99
N ILE A 82 -8.47 2.08 -35.96
CA ILE A 82 -7.95 0.75 -35.70
C ILE A 82 -8.95 -0.04 -34.86
N THR A 83 -9.16 -1.30 -35.27
CA THR A 83 -10.01 -2.25 -34.55
C THR A 83 -9.17 -3.36 -33.92
N LEU A 84 -8.92 -3.23 -32.61
CA LEU A 84 -8.43 -4.31 -31.77
C LEU A 84 -9.58 -4.79 -30.89
N LEU A 85 -9.74 -6.10 -30.79
CA LEU A 85 -10.73 -6.71 -29.91
C LEU A 85 -10.03 -7.49 -28.81
N HIS A 86 -10.63 -7.57 -27.62
CA HIS A 86 -10.09 -8.36 -26.51
C HIS A 86 -11.18 -9.12 -25.78
N SER A 87 -10.81 -10.27 -25.21
CA SER A 87 -11.70 -11.02 -24.32
C SER A 87 -11.60 -10.41 -22.92
N THR A 88 -12.74 -10.17 -22.29
CA THR A 88 -12.82 -9.70 -20.90
C THR A 88 -12.46 -10.80 -19.89
N SER A 89 -12.48 -12.06 -20.32
CA SER A 89 -12.26 -13.23 -19.47
C SER A 89 -10.81 -13.71 -19.54
N THR A 90 -10.27 -13.95 -20.74
CA THR A 90 -8.88 -14.43 -20.92
C THR A 90 -7.86 -13.30 -21.05
N GLY A 91 -8.29 -12.09 -21.46
CA GLY A 91 -7.41 -10.98 -21.80
C GLY A 91 -6.68 -11.14 -23.14
N GLU A 92 -7.02 -12.15 -23.93
CA GLU A 92 -6.45 -12.34 -25.26
C GLU A 92 -6.91 -11.23 -26.22
N VAL A 93 -6.07 -10.91 -27.19
CA VAL A 93 -6.30 -9.83 -28.14
C VAL A 93 -6.45 -10.42 -29.54
N PHE A 94 -7.52 -10.08 -30.21
CA PHE A 94 -7.78 -10.42 -31.59
C PHE A 94 -7.61 -9.18 -32.47
N ALA A 95 -6.73 -9.28 -33.47
CA ALA A 95 -6.41 -8.20 -34.38
C ALA A 95 -6.56 -8.66 -35.84
N PHE A 96 -7.14 -7.81 -36.69
CA PHE A 96 -7.13 -8.02 -38.13
C PHE A 96 -5.74 -7.69 -38.70
N ALA A 97 -5.45 -8.22 -39.90
CA ALA A 97 -4.13 -8.11 -40.52
C ALA A 97 -3.63 -6.66 -40.62
N GLU A 98 -4.45 -5.79 -41.22
CA GLU A 98 -4.11 -4.38 -41.46
C GLU A 98 -4.13 -3.57 -40.16
N ASP A 99 -5.14 -3.76 -39.32
CA ASP A 99 -5.26 -3.12 -38.00
C ASP A 99 -4.02 -3.37 -37.13
N LEU A 100 -3.45 -4.58 -37.16
CA LEU A 100 -2.26 -4.92 -36.39
C LEU A 100 -1.03 -4.16 -36.88
N VAL A 101 -0.86 -4.05 -38.20
CA VAL A 101 0.26 -3.31 -38.82
C VAL A 101 0.14 -1.82 -38.51
N GLU A 102 -1.05 -1.24 -38.71
CA GLU A 102 -1.30 0.17 -38.44
C GLU A 102 -1.13 0.50 -36.95
N PHE A 103 -1.58 -0.39 -36.07
CA PHE A 103 -1.36 -0.26 -34.63
C PHE A 103 0.14 -0.20 -34.29
N LYS A 104 0.95 -1.09 -34.86
CA LYS A 104 2.40 -1.08 -34.65
C LYS A 104 3.09 0.15 -35.22
N ARG A 105 2.64 0.61 -36.38
CA ARG A 105 3.12 1.86 -36.98
C ARG A 105 2.79 3.06 -36.09
N ALA A 106 1.56 3.14 -35.57
CA ALA A 106 1.14 4.21 -34.67
C ALA A 106 1.91 4.19 -33.34
N GLN A 107 2.18 3.00 -32.78
CA GLN A 107 3.05 2.85 -31.61
C GLN A 107 4.47 3.37 -31.88
N GLY A 108 5.05 3.02 -33.04
CA GLY A 108 6.36 3.49 -33.48
C GLY A 108 6.41 5.02 -33.60
N SER A 109 5.44 5.61 -34.32
CA SER A 109 5.35 7.06 -34.50
C SER A 109 5.22 7.83 -33.19
N LYS A 110 4.47 7.29 -32.22
CA LYS A 110 4.36 7.89 -30.88
C LYS A 110 5.71 7.88 -30.17
N ILE A 111 6.42 6.76 -30.19
CA ILE A 111 7.76 6.64 -29.60
C ILE A 111 8.73 7.62 -30.26
N ASP A 112 8.70 7.72 -31.59
CA ASP A 112 9.58 8.59 -32.36
C ASP A 112 9.27 10.08 -32.14
N TYR A 113 8.00 10.44 -31.94
CA TYR A 113 7.61 11.76 -31.47
C TYR A 113 8.31 12.10 -30.14
N TYR A 114 8.19 11.26 -29.11
CA TYR A 114 8.83 11.52 -27.82
C TYR A 114 10.37 11.60 -27.93
N LYS A 115 10.99 10.72 -28.74
CA LYS A 115 12.43 10.77 -29.01
C LYS A 115 12.86 12.06 -29.69
N THR A 116 12.16 12.46 -30.75
CA THR A 116 12.49 13.65 -31.58
C THR A 116 12.39 14.92 -30.76
N TRP A 117 11.32 15.05 -29.96
CA TRP A 117 11.07 16.23 -29.14
C TRP A 117 11.82 16.22 -27.80
N ARG A 118 12.66 15.19 -27.54
CA ARG A 118 13.36 14.97 -26.26
C ARG A 118 12.45 15.07 -25.04
N ILE A 119 11.15 14.82 -25.22
CA ILE A 119 10.20 14.76 -24.12
C ILE A 119 10.45 13.41 -23.46
N PRO A 120 10.86 13.36 -22.19
CA PRO A 120 11.01 12.09 -21.51
C PRO A 120 9.66 11.39 -21.60
N LEU A 121 9.63 10.20 -22.21
CA LEU A 121 8.49 9.30 -22.06
C LEU A 121 8.17 9.25 -20.57
N PRO A 122 6.90 9.38 -20.13
CA PRO A 122 6.55 9.28 -18.71
C PRO A 122 7.03 7.91 -18.24
N ALA A 123 8.24 7.90 -17.69
CA ALA A 123 9.00 6.69 -17.53
C ALA A 123 8.42 6.01 -16.31
N LEU A 124 8.10 4.73 -16.42
CA LEU A 124 7.75 3.89 -15.27
C LEU A 124 8.76 4.08 -14.11
N GLN A 125 10.01 4.40 -14.46
CA GLN A 125 11.09 4.79 -13.55
C GLN A 125 10.79 6.04 -12.70
N GLN A 126 10.15 7.08 -13.25
CA GLN A 126 9.83 8.29 -12.47
C GLN A 126 8.77 8.01 -11.39
N VAL A 127 7.75 7.21 -11.72
CA VAL A 127 6.73 6.79 -10.75
C VAL A 127 7.34 5.89 -9.69
N LEU A 128 8.23 4.97 -10.08
CA LEU A 128 8.93 4.08 -9.15
C LEU A 128 9.86 4.84 -8.20
N VAL A 129 10.62 5.82 -8.70
CA VAL A 129 11.52 6.66 -7.88
C VAL A 129 10.73 7.50 -6.88
N LEU A 130 9.63 8.15 -7.32
CA LEU A 130 8.78 8.92 -6.42
C LEU A 130 8.11 8.05 -5.36
N GLY A 131 7.64 6.85 -5.74
CA GLY A 131 7.07 5.88 -4.81
C GLY A 131 8.09 5.39 -3.78
N MET A 132 9.32 5.11 -4.21
CA MET A 132 10.41 4.67 -3.32
C MET A 132 10.78 5.76 -2.30
N ILE A 133 10.88 7.03 -2.74
CA ILE A 133 11.17 8.15 -1.84
C ILE A 133 10.06 8.28 -0.78
N MET A 134 8.79 8.20 -1.18
CA MET A 134 7.65 8.29 -0.26
C MET A 134 7.64 7.14 0.76
N PHE A 135 8.00 5.93 0.34
CA PHE A 135 8.09 4.77 1.23
C PHE A 135 9.23 4.92 2.25
N ILE A 136 10.40 5.40 1.80
CA ILE A 136 11.56 5.63 2.68
C ILE A 136 11.26 6.73 3.71
N THR A 137 10.63 7.84 3.30
CA THR A 137 10.30 8.92 4.24
C THR A 137 9.25 8.49 5.26
N ALA A 138 8.21 7.74 4.83
CA ALA A 138 7.19 7.22 5.73
C ALA A 138 7.75 6.22 6.75
N SER A 139 8.63 5.32 6.31
CA SER A 139 9.25 4.34 7.21
C SER A 139 10.19 4.98 8.23
N LEU A 140 11.00 5.97 7.83
CA LEU A 140 11.85 6.73 8.75
C LEU A 140 11.02 7.50 9.79
N ALA A 141 9.94 8.15 9.36
CA ALA A 141 9.03 8.84 10.28
C ALA A 141 8.41 7.88 11.31
N TYR A 142 7.94 6.70 10.87
CA TYR A 142 7.37 5.69 11.76
C TYR A 142 8.39 5.15 12.77
N VAL A 143 9.61 4.83 12.33
CA VAL A 143 10.65 4.33 13.25
C VAL A 143 11.03 5.39 14.29
N SER A 144 11.11 6.66 13.88
CA SER A 144 11.43 7.76 14.80
C SER A 144 10.38 7.94 15.90
N THR A 145 9.09 7.77 15.58
CA THR A 145 8.01 7.93 16.57
C THR A 145 7.96 6.76 17.55
N VAL A 146 8.19 5.53 17.08
CA VAL A 146 8.20 4.33 17.94
C VAL A 146 9.39 4.33 18.90
N LEU A 147 10.57 4.74 18.44
CA LEU A 147 11.77 4.77 19.30
C LEU A 147 11.76 5.91 20.33
N GLN A 148 11.06 7.01 20.07
CA GLN A 148 11.00 8.17 20.98
C GLN A 148 9.92 8.06 22.07
N GLN A 149 8.93 7.17 21.93
CA GLN A 149 7.88 6.95 22.94
C GLN A 149 8.41 6.56 24.34
N PRO A 150 9.32 5.56 24.49
CA PRO A 150 9.76 5.15 25.83
C PRO A 150 10.59 6.22 26.55
N THR A 151 11.35 7.05 25.83
CA THR A 151 12.16 8.13 26.42
C THR A 151 11.33 9.29 26.97
N GLN A 152 10.17 9.59 26.36
CA GLN A 152 9.31 10.66 26.86
C GLN A 152 8.55 10.25 28.14
N GLN A 153 8.20 8.98 28.28
CA GLN A 153 7.50 8.48 29.47
C GLN A 153 8.39 8.49 30.71
N SER A 154 9.67 8.14 30.60
CA SER A 154 10.59 8.16 31.75
C SER A 154 10.92 9.58 32.23
N ILE A 155 11.02 10.54 31.31
CA ILE A 155 11.27 11.96 31.66
C ILE A 155 10.03 12.56 32.34
N GLN A 156 8.82 12.27 31.85
CA GLN A 156 7.57 12.71 32.47
C GLN A 156 7.33 12.09 33.86
N ALA A 157 7.77 10.85 34.10
CA ALA A 157 7.66 10.20 35.41
C ALA A 157 8.57 10.84 36.47
N GLN A 158 9.73 11.39 36.07
CA GLN A 158 10.69 12.03 36.98
C GLN A 158 10.31 13.48 37.33
N GLU A 159 9.49 14.13 36.49
CA GLU A 159 8.94 15.47 36.75
C GLU A 159 7.64 15.45 37.56
N LEU A 160 7.02 14.29 37.79
CA LEU A 160 5.71 14.22 38.44
C LEU A 160 5.74 14.73 39.89
N CYS A 161 6.74 14.32 40.67
CA CYS A 161 6.94 14.82 42.03
C CYS A 161 8.24 15.64 42.06
N GLN A 162 8.10 16.97 42.14
CA GLN A 162 9.22 17.90 42.30
C GLN A 162 10.01 17.55 43.56
N GLY A 163 11.20 16.95 43.39
CA GLY A 163 12.04 16.52 44.50
C GLY A 163 11.81 15.08 44.99
N GLY A 164 10.92 14.32 44.33
CA GLY A 164 10.59 12.93 44.69
C GLY A 164 9.40 12.80 45.64
N ILE A 165 9.13 11.57 46.10
CA ILE A 165 8.08 11.30 47.10
C ILE A 165 8.68 11.50 48.49
N GLU A 166 8.09 12.41 49.25
CA GLU A 166 8.42 12.61 50.66
C GLU A 166 7.60 11.64 51.51
N GLN A 167 8.21 11.09 52.56
CA GLN A 167 7.55 10.17 53.48
C GLN A 167 7.87 10.53 54.93
N ILE A 168 6.84 10.52 55.78
CA ILE A 168 6.93 10.76 57.22
C ILE A 168 6.16 9.66 57.93
N GLN A 169 6.79 8.96 58.87
CA GLN A 169 6.11 7.95 59.69
C GLN A 169 5.31 8.63 60.82
N VAL A 170 4.01 8.32 60.91
CA VAL A 170 3.09 8.86 61.91
C VAL A 170 2.37 7.70 62.60
N LYS A 171 2.85 7.30 63.78
CA LYS A 171 2.32 6.16 64.57
C LYS A 171 2.34 4.84 63.75
N GLU A 172 1.17 4.33 63.39
CA GLU A 172 0.98 3.07 62.65
C GLU A 172 0.85 3.28 61.13
N ASP A 173 0.95 4.53 60.66
CA ASP A 173 0.79 4.91 59.26
C ASP A 173 2.03 5.65 58.72
N HIS A 174 2.22 5.63 57.40
CA HIS A 174 3.11 6.51 56.66
C HIS A 174 2.29 7.60 55.99
N LEU A 175 2.61 8.86 56.27
CA LEU A 175 2.16 9.99 55.49
C LEU A 175 3.12 10.12 54.29
N ILE A 176 2.58 10.01 53.08
CA ILE A 176 3.35 10.28 51.86
C ILE A 176 2.84 11.53 51.18
N SER A 177 3.76 12.29 50.59
CA SER A 177 3.44 13.50 49.83
C SER A 177 4.19 13.58 48.50
N CYS A 178 3.54 14.17 47.50
CA CYS A 178 4.07 14.48 46.18
C CYS A 178 3.61 15.88 45.78
N LEU A 179 4.57 16.72 45.38
CA LEU A 179 4.33 18.05 44.86
C LEU A 179 4.46 18.04 43.32
N THR A 180 3.37 18.31 42.62
CA THR A 180 3.32 18.37 41.16
C THR A 180 3.50 19.81 40.67
N ALA A 181 4.08 19.98 39.47
CA ALA A 181 4.27 21.31 38.86
C ALA A 181 2.96 21.99 38.43
N VAL A 182 1.92 21.19 38.15
CA VAL A 182 0.61 21.63 37.67
C VAL A 182 -0.50 20.93 38.47
N PRO A 183 -1.70 21.51 38.62
CA PRO A 183 -2.79 20.87 39.34
C PRO A 183 -3.28 19.60 38.64
N LEU A 184 -3.15 18.44 39.30
CA LEU A 184 -3.54 17.13 38.76
C LEU A 184 -4.45 16.39 39.72
N THR A 185 -5.25 15.45 39.23
CA THR A 185 -5.99 14.51 40.08
C THR A 185 -5.14 13.27 40.27
N CYS A 186 -4.74 12.96 41.51
CA CYS A 186 -3.86 11.83 41.77
C CYS A 186 -4.51 10.76 42.66
N THR A 187 -4.11 9.52 42.46
CA THR A 187 -4.44 8.37 43.30
C THR A 187 -3.14 7.74 43.78
N ILE A 188 -3.08 7.43 45.06
CA ILE A 188 -1.97 6.70 45.65
C ILE A 188 -2.24 5.22 45.48
N GLN A 189 -1.28 4.48 44.92
CA GLN A 189 -1.28 3.02 44.92
C GLN A 189 -0.27 2.51 45.92
N ALA A 190 -0.73 1.74 46.90
CA ALA A 190 0.11 1.11 47.90
C ALA A 190 0.08 -0.42 47.75
N ARG A 191 1.24 -1.07 47.85
CA ARG A 191 1.34 -2.52 47.86
C ARG A 191 1.38 -3.03 49.30
N CYS A 192 0.33 -3.73 49.73
CA CYS A 192 0.19 -4.24 51.09
C CYS A 192 -0.07 -5.75 51.03
N ALA A 193 0.80 -6.55 51.65
CA ALA A 193 0.72 -8.02 51.62
C ALA A 193 0.50 -8.62 50.20
N GLY A 194 1.14 -8.05 49.19
CA GLY A 194 1.04 -8.48 47.78
C GLY A 194 -0.20 -7.99 47.01
N LYS A 195 -1.12 -7.24 47.66
CA LYS A 195 -2.27 -6.61 46.99
C LYS A 195 -2.02 -5.11 46.76
N ILE A 196 -2.58 -4.58 45.68
CA ILE A 196 -2.53 -3.14 45.37
C ILE A 196 -3.81 -2.50 45.89
N ASN A 197 -3.66 -1.53 46.78
CA ASN A 197 -4.74 -0.72 47.32
C ASN A 197 -4.67 0.69 46.70
N ASN A 198 -5.80 1.18 46.20
CA ASN A 198 -5.93 2.55 45.69
C ASN A 198 -6.48 3.45 46.80
N ILE A 199 -5.81 4.57 47.03
CA ILE A 199 -6.22 5.61 47.98
C ILE A 199 -6.40 6.90 47.18
N ASP A 200 -7.64 7.33 47.01
CA ASP A 200 -7.96 8.49 46.19
C ASP A 200 -7.57 9.79 46.90
N THR A 201 -6.77 10.62 46.23
CA THR A 201 -6.52 11.99 46.69
C THR A 201 -7.58 12.88 46.03
N ASN A 202 -8.67 13.13 46.75
CA ASN A 202 -9.81 13.84 46.19
C ASN A 202 -9.41 15.27 45.83
N SER A 203 -9.60 15.62 44.55
CA SER A 203 -9.45 16.93 43.87
C SER A 203 -8.12 17.23 43.16
N ALA A 204 -8.25 17.96 42.05
CA ALA A 204 -7.12 18.48 41.27
C ALA A 204 -6.37 19.56 42.06
N LYS A 205 -5.14 19.24 42.49
CA LYS A 205 -4.28 20.11 43.31
C LYS A 205 -2.83 19.96 42.88
N THR A 206 -1.96 20.86 43.33
CA THR A 206 -0.51 20.73 43.14
C THR A 206 0.15 19.91 44.25
N THR A 207 -0.52 19.75 45.40
CA THR A 207 0.01 18.99 46.53
C THR A 207 -0.90 17.81 46.80
N HIS A 208 -0.34 16.62 46.72
CA HIS A 208 -1.01 15.35 46.98
C HIS A 208 -0.40 14.73 48.21
N PHE A 209 -1.24 14.33 49.16
CA PHE A 209 -0.80 13.55 50.30
C PHE A 209 -1.86 12.53 50.67
N GLY A 210 -1.41 11.45 51.30
CA GLY A 210 -2.29 10.41 51.82
C GLY A 210 -1.58 9.59 52.88
N THR A 211 -2.39 8.97 53.72
CA THR A 211 -1.93 8.07 54.77
C THR A 211 -2.03 6.64 54.30
N ILE A 212 -0.92 5.91 54.37
CA ILE A 212 -0.82 4.50 54.02
C ILE A 212 -0.52 3.70 55.29
N PRO A 213 -1.20 2.57 55.53
CA PRO A 213 -0.86 1.70 56.65
C PRO A 213 0.60 1.22 56.60
N SER A 214 1.27 1.15 57.75
CA SER A 214 2.64 0.60 57.88
C SER A 214 2.79 -0.87 57.45
N ALA A 215 1.69 -1.58 57.25
CA ALA A 215 1.67 -2.92 56.66
C ALA A 215 2.00 -2.96 55.15
N CYS A 216 2.10 -1.79 54.50
CA CYS A 216 2.40 -1.68 53.08
C CYS A 216 3.91 -1.54 52.84
N SER A 217 4.43 -2.17 51.78
CA SER A 217 5.87 -2.23 51.50
C SER A 217 6.34 -1.11 50.56
N GLU A 218 5.49 -0.69 49.63
CA GLU A 218 5.84 0.26 48.57
C GLU A 218 4.62 1.10 48.18
N ALA A 219 4.85 2.33 47.73
CA ALA A 219 3.81 3.23 47.26
C ALA A 219 4.22 3.99 45.99
N ARG A 220 3.24 4.38 45.17
CA ARG A 220 3.41 5.29 44.04
C ARG A 220 2.18 6.19 43.88
N PHE A 221 2.39 7.36 43.30
CA PHE A 221 1.32 8.24 42.79
C PHE A 221 1.04 7.95 41.31
N ILE A 222 -0.25 7.90 40.97
CA ILE A 222 -0.77 7.93 39.60
C ILE A 222 -1.60 9.19 39.46
N CYS A 223 -1.21 10.08 38.55
CA CYS A 223 -1.89 11.33 38.31
C CYS A 223 -2.52 11.37 36.92
N PHE A 224 -3.67 12.00 36.80
CA PHE A 224 -4.41 12.11 35.55
C PHE A 224 -4.45 13.56 35.07
N ASP A 225 -4.01 13.79 33.84
CA ASP A 225 -4.26 15.01 33.08
C ASP A 225 -5.24 14.70 31.94
N LYS A 226 -6.50 15.07 32.13
CA LYS A 226 -7.65 14.79 31.25
C LYS A 226 -7.88 13.30 30.98
N GLU A 227 -7.06 12.69 30.12
CA GLU A 227 -7.17 11.29 29.64
C GLU A 227 -5.82 10.54 29.67
N ARG A 228 -4.71 11.20 30.04
CA ARG A 228 -3.40 10.57 30.14
C ARG A 228 -3.04 10.36 31.62
N SER A 229 -2.69 9.14 31.96
CA SER A 229 -2.14 8.80 33.27
C SER A 229 -0.62 8.92 33.26
N VAL A 230 -0.08 9.66 34.22
CA VAL A 230 1.35 9.74 34.50
C VAL A 230 1.61 9.06 35.83
N GLU A 231 2.54 8.11 35.85
CA GLU A 231 2.84 7.30 37.02
C GLU A 231 4.23 7.64 37.56
N SER A 232 4.33 7.82 38.88
CA SER A 232 5.63 7.86 39.56
C SER A 232 6.19 6.45 39.78
N THR A 233 7.50 6.39 40.03
CA THR A 233 8.19 5.15 40.40
C THR A 233 7.74 4.62 41.76
N TRP A 234 7.75 3.31 41.94
CA TRP A 234 7.52 2.69 43.24
C TRP A 234 8.59 3.12 44.25
N THR A 235 8.16 3.70 45.35
CA THR A 235 9.01 4.12 46.46
C THR A 235 8.84 3.15 47.62
N PRO A 236 9.92 2.56 48.15
CA PRO A 236 9.83 1.68 49.32
C PRO A 236 9.49 2.50 50.56
N LEU A 237 8.50 2.02 51.32
CA LEU A 237 8.11 2.61 52.61
C LEU A 237 9.07 2.07 53.67
N LYS A 238 9.78 2.97 54.36
CA LYS A 238 10.78 2.65 55.39
C LYS A 238 10.38 3.25 56.73
#